data_AF-A0A1M4T556-F1
#
_entry.id   AF-A0A1M4T556-F1
#
_cell.length_a   1.000
_cell.length_b   1.000
_cell.length_c   1.000
_cell.angle_alpha   90.00
_cell.angle_beta   90.00
_cell.angle_gamma   90.00
#
_symmetry.space_group_name_H-M   'P 1'
#
loop_
_entity.id
_entity.type
_entity.pdbx_description
1 polymer ?
#
loop_
_entity_poly.entity_id
_entity_poly.type
_entity_poly.pdbx_seq_one_letter_code
_entity_poly.pdbx_strand_id
1 'polypeptide(L)' 'MEIKRVACLYRVSTTKQLDDNDIPMQKKACREFIAKQDGWVLVKEYEEKGVSGYKISAHERDKLQ' A
#
# COMPACT_ATOMS: atom_id res chain seq x y z
N MET A 1 18.08 -17.95 -13.01
CA MET A 1 17.56 -17.34 -11.78
C MET A 1 16.09 -17.08 -11.99
N GLU A 2 15.23 -17.53 -11.08
CA GLU A 2 13.79 -17.34 -11.19
C GLU A 2 13.43 -15.88 -10.86
N ILE A 3 12.75 -15.19 -11.78
CA ILE A 3 12.32 -13.81 -11.56
C ILE A 3 11.02 -13.81 -10.76
N LYS A 4 11.07 -13.28 -9.54
CA LYS A 4 9.90 -13.12 -8.66
C LYS A 4 9.25 -11.76 -8.89
N ARG A 5 8.04 -11.78 -9.41
CA ARG A 5 7.23 -10.58 -9.63
C ARG A 5 6.55 -10.18 -8.32
N VAL A 6 6.82 -8.97 -7.84
CA VAL A 6 6.31 -8.48 -6.55
C VAL A 6 5.53 -7.18 -6.73
N ALA A 7 4.58 -6.90 -5.83
CA ALA A 7 3.81 -5.66 -5.81
C ALA A 7 3.84 -5.05 -4.41
N CYS A 8 3.74 -3.73 -4.32
CA CYS A 8 3.66 -3.00 -3.05
C CYS A 8 2.28 -2.35 -2.88
N LEU A 9 1.75 -2.41 -1.65
CA LEU A 9 0.56 -1.69 -1.23
C LEU A 9 0.94 -0.79 -0.06
N TYR A 10 0.77 0.52 -0.24
CA TYR A 10 1.02 1.54 0.77
C TYR A 10 -0.33 2.04 1.29
N ARG A 11 -0.47 2.17 2.61
CA ARG A 11 -1.72 2.67 3.21
C ARG A 11 -1.44 3.54 4.40
N VAL A 12 -2.34 4.51 4.61
CA VAL A 12 -2.41 5.30 5.85
C VAL A 12 -3.77 5.08 6.50
N SER A 13 -3.80 4.97 7.82
CA SER A 13 -5.03 4.67 8.57
C SER A 13 -5.90 5.90 8.78
N THR A 14 -5.32 7.10 8.75
CA THR A 14 -6.06 8.36 8.86
C THR A 14 -5.61 9.37 7.81
N THR A 15 -6.53 10.26 7.42
CA THR A 15 -6.24 11.36 6.48
C THR A 15 -5.21 12.33 7.07
N LYS A 16 -5.14 12.47 8.41
CA LYS A 16 -4.12 13.27 9.10
C LYS A 16 -2.68 12.79 8.87
N GLN A 17 -2.49 11.52 8.55
CA GLN A 17 -1.17 10.93 8.24
C GLN A 17 -0.76 11.12 6.77
N LEU A 18 -1.66 11.65 5.92
CA LEU A 18 -1.28 12.01 4.55
C LEU A 18 -0.37 13.24 4.51
N ASP A 19 -0.51 14.16 5.47
CA ASP A 19 0.30 15.39 5.55
C ASP A 19 1.73 15.13 6.05
N ASP A 20 1.98 14.01 6.75
CA ASP A 20 3.28 13.67 7.36
C ASP A 20 4.23 12.87 6.44
N ASN A 21 3.97 12.79 5.13
CA ASN A 21 4.82 12.06 4.16
C ASN A 21 4.98 10.54 4.43
N ASP A 22 4.02 9.90 5.11
CA ASP A 22 4.09 8.46 5.44
C ASP A 22 4.16 7.55 4.20
N ILE A 23 3.38 7.85 3.15
CA ILE A 23 3.37 7.05 1.91
C ILE A 23 4.73 7.12 1.16
N PRO A 24 5.33 8.31 0.92
CA PRO A 24 6.69 8.41 0.40
C PRO A 24 7.73 7.62 1.20
N MET A 25 7.65 7.65 2.53
CA MET A 25 8.55 6.88 3.40
C MET A 25 8.36 5.36 3.23
N GLN A 26 7.11 4.88 3.26
CA GLN A 26 6.79 3.47 3.02
C GLN A 26 7.28 3.00 1.64
N LYS A 27 7.09 3.84 0.62
CA LYS A 27 7.54 3.57 -0.75
C LYS A 27 9.05 3.40 -0.84
N LYS A 28 9.81 4.28 -0.17
CA LYS A 28 11.27 4.17 -0.10
C LYS A 28 11.69 2.88 0.61
N ALA A 29 11.13 2.59 1.78
CA ALA A 29 11.46 1.40 2.55
C ALA A 29 11.17 0.10 1.76
N CYS A 30 10.02 0.00 1.09
CA CYS A 30 9.69 -1.16 0.28
C CYS A 30 10.62 -1.32 -0.94
N ARG A 31 10.98 -0.22 -1.61
CA ARG A 31 11.91 -0.27 -2.75
C ARG A 31 13.32 -0.69 -2.32
N GLU A 32 13.81 -0.17 -1.20
CA GLU A 32 15.10 -0.58 -0.63
C GLU A 32 15.10 -2.05 -0.22
N PHE A 33 13.99 -2.56 0.31
CA PHE A 33 13.85 -3.97 0.64
C PHE A 33 13.90 -4.85 -0.61
N ILE A 34 13.14 -4.50 -1.65
CA ILE A 34 13.10 -5.24 -2.92
C ILE A 34 14.47 -5.23 -3.60
N ALA A 35 15.17 -4.10 -3.59
CA ALA A 35 16.51 -3.97 -4.19
C ALA A 35 17.56 -4.86 -3.52
N LYS A 36 17.34 -5.28 -2.27
CA LYS A 36 18.21 -6.24 -1.56
C LYS A 36 17.90 -7.70 -1.89
N GLN A 37 16.84 -7.98 -2.65
CA GLN A 37 16.43 -9.33 -3.00
C GLN A 37 16.78 -9.65 -4.45
N ASP A 38 17.70 -10.59 -4.65
CA ASP A 38 18.07 -11.03 -5.98
C ASP A 38 16.90 -11.69 -6.71
N GLY A 39 16.68 -11.28 -7.96
CA GLY A 39 15.62 -11.80 -8.83
C GLY A 39 14.23 -11.23 -8.55
N TRP A 40 14.06 -10.26 -7.65
CA TRP A 40 12.77 -9.61 -7.44
C TRP A 40 12.56 -8.46 -8.43
N VAL A 41 11.38 -8.41 -9.03
CA VAL A 41 10.98 -7.34 -9.95
C VAL A 41 9.66 -6.75 -9.46
N LEU A 42 9.71 -5.48 -9.07
CA LEU A 42 8.52 -4.71 -8.70
C LEU A 42 7.68 -4.46 -9.96
N VAL A 43 6.50 -5.08 -10.04
CA VAL A 43 5.61 -4.99 -11.20
C VAL A 43 4.47 -4.00 -11.01
N LYS A 44 4.12 -3.67 -9.76
CA LYS A 44 3.00 -2.76 -9.47
C LYS A 44 3.11 -2.13 -8.09
N GLU A 45 2.68 -0.87 -8.00
CA GLU A 45 2.60 -0.11 -6.74
C GLU A 45 1.15 0.38 -6.58
N TYR A 46 0.58 0.19 -5.40
CA TYR A 46 -0.77 0.61 -5.02
C TYR A 46 -0.69 1.54 -3.81
N GLU A 47 -1.54 2.57 -3.77
CA GLU A 47 -1.65 3.49 -2.64
C GLU A 47 -3.11 3.63 -2.19
N GLU A 48 -3.37 3.36 -0.91
CA GLU A 48 -4.65 3.59 -0.25
C GLU A 48 -4.52 4.80 0.67
N LYS A 49 -4.97 5.96 0.15
CA LYS A 49 -5.02 7.21 0.90
C LYS A 49 -6.21 7.17 1.85
N GLY A 50 -5.99 6.73 3.08
CA GLY A 50 -6.80 7.10 4.25
C GLY A 50 -8.31 6.99 4.08
N VAL A 51 -8.82 5.91 3.49
CA VAL A 51 -10.23 5.53 3.68
C VAL A 51 -10.30 5.05 5.12
N SER A 52 -10.70 5.94 6.04
CA SER A 52 -11.00 5.49 7.39
C SER A 52 -12.13 4.46 7.24
N GLY A 53 -11.86 3.20 7.58
CA GLY A 53 -12.88 2.15 7.64
C GLY A 53 -14.01 2.44 8.64
N TYR A 54 -14.00 3.63 9.24
CA TYR A 54 -15.00 4.16 10.15
C TYR A 54 -16.07 5.02 9.45
N LYS A 55 -15.79 5.55 8.25
CA LYS A 55 -16.73 6.44 7.53
C LYS A 55 -17.45 5.77 6.36
N ILE A 56 -17.41 4.44 6.29
CA ILE A 56 -18.42 3.67 5.59
C ILE A 56 -19.41 3.26 6.67
N SER A 57 -20.54 3.97 6.76
CA SER A 57 -21.66 3.49 7.57
C SER A 57 -21.93 2.04 7.15
N ALA A 58 -22.27 1.17 8.10
CA ALA A 58 -22.53 -0.25 7.86
C ALA A 58 -23.50 -0.55 6.70
N HIS A 59 -24.21 0.45 6.20
CA HIS A 59 -25.14 0.41 5.08
C HIS A 59 -24.52 0.07 3.71
N GLU A 60 -23.21 0.31 3.49
CA GLU A 60 -22.56 -0.03 2.20
C GLU A 60 -21.96 -1.45 2.18
N ARG A 61 -22.12 -2.23 3.25
CA ARG A 61 -21.64 -3.63 3.33
C ARG A 61 -22.58 -4.67 2.70
N ASP A 62 -23.74 -4.29 2.19
CA ASP A 62 -24.75 -5.23 1.69
C ASP A 62 -24.58 -5.61 0.21
N LYS A 63 -23.66 -4.98 -0.54
CA LYS A 63 -23.47 -5.30 -1.97
C LYS A 63 -22.49 -6.43 -2.26
N LEU A 64 -21.86 -7.01 -1.25
CA LEU A 64 -20.91 -8.09 -1.44
C LEU A 64 -21.16 -9.23 -0.45
N GLN A 65 -22.30 -9.92 -0.61
CA GLN A 65 -22.46 -11.30 -0.16
C GLN A 65 -23.25 -12.12 -1.16
#